data_AF-A0A6H2A390-F1
#
_entry.id   AF-A0A6H2A390-F1
#
_cell.length_a   1.000
_cell.length_b   1.000
_cell.length_c   1.000
_cell.angle_alpha   90.00
_cell.angle_beta   90.00
_cell.angle_gamma   90.00
#
_symmetry.space_group_name_H-M   'P 1'
#
loop_
_entity.id
_entity.type
_entity.pdbx_description
1 polymer ?
#
loop_
_entity_poly.entity_id
_entity_poly.type
_entity_poly.pdbx_seq_one_letter_code
_entity_poly.pdbx_strand_id
1 'polypeptide(L)'
;MMQPYNENKLDSSKLKNFKTCPRKFFYSHVLGWRSQTPNIHLEFGSAWHEAMEHLLLSGYDNDSVIEAYDLFLRRYRQAFSPETDGMFQNKTPDNAFMILSRYATHPEYQSDLDDYKTLYTEIAGSVAVDEKRTLFFRQDSILENKKNGHIRSREHKTGSGLY
;
A
#
# COMPACT_ATOMS: atom_id res chain seq x y z
N MET A 1 -14.52 22.47 2.73
CA MET A 1 -15.91 22.04 3.01
C MET A 1 -15.81 20.65 3.62
N MET A 2 -16.22 20.48 4.88
CA MET A 2 -16.05 19.23 5.64
C MET A 2 -17.11 18.23 5.16
N GLN A 3 -16.69 17.13 4.53
CA GLN A 3 -17.63 16.07 4.15
C GLN A 3 -18.14 15.37 5.41
N PRO A 4 -19.46 15.20 5.61
CA PRO A 4 -20.00 14.53 6.78
C PRO A 4 -19.51 13.07 6.85
N TYR A 5 -19.12 12.65 8.05
CA TYR A 5 -18.61 11.31 8.34
C TYR A 5 -19.68 10.24 8.07
N ASN A 6 -19.33 9.21 7.29
CA ASN A 6 -20.17 8.01 7.18
C ASN A 6 -19.80 7.04 8.30
N GLU A 7 -20.51 7.17 9.42
CA GLU A 7 -20.37 6.35 10.65
C GLU A 7 -20.41 4.84 10.39
N ASN A 8 -21.02 4.41 9.28
CA ASN A 8 -21.33 3.02 9.00
C ASN A 8 -20.21 2.23 8.30
N LYS A 9 -19.09 2.87 7.95
CA LYS A 9 -17.96 2.16 7.31
C LYS A 9 -16.81 1.95 8.28
N LEU A 10 -16.80 0.82 9.00
CA LEU A 10 -15.70 0.46 9.90
C LEU A 10 -14.62 -0.33 9.15
N ASP A 11 -13.38 0.12 9.22
CA ASP A 11 -12.21 -0.54 8.64
C ASP A 11 -11.14 -0.84 9.70
N SER A 12 -10.10 -1.58 9.32
CA SER A 12 -9.02 -1.98 10.22
C SER A 12 -8.28 -0.78 10.84
N SER A 13 -8.12 0.33 10.09
CA SER A 13 -7.45 1.54 10.55
C SER A 13 -8.28 2.30 11.59
N LYS A 14 -9.60 2.37 11.39
CA LYS A 14 -10.57 2.92 12.34
C LYS A 14 -10.59 2.11 13.63
N LEU A 15 -10.70 0.79 13.54
CA LEU A 15 -10.68 -0.10 14.70
C LEU A 15 -9.36 0.00 15.47
N LYS A 16 -8.22 0.06 14.76
CA LYS A 16 -6.90 0.25 15.37
C LYS A 16 -6.84 1.58 16.12
N ASN A 17 -7.28 2.69 15.51
CA ASN A 17 -7.30 3.99 16.19
C ASN A 17 -8.18 3.99 17.43
N PHE A 18 -9.36 3.36 17.38
CA PHE A 18 -10.25 3.26 18.54
C PHE A 18 -9.63 2.43 19.66
N LYS A 19 -9.07 1.26 19.34
CA LYS A 19 -8.36 0.39 20.29
C LYS A 19 -7.16 1.09 20.92
N THR A 20 -6.42 1.90 20.15
CA THR A 20 -5.32 2.70 20.69
C THR A 20 -5.81 3.80 21.62
N CYS A 21 -6.83 4.56 21.19
CA CYS A 21 -7.43 5.61 22.01
C CYS A 21 -8.79 6.05 21.42
N PRO A 22 -9.90 5.94 22.16
CA PRO A 22 -11.21 6.39 21.68
C PRO A 22 -11.24 7.88 21.29
N ARG A 23 -10.50 8.75 21.98
CA ARG A 23 -10.37 10.17 21.61
C ARG A 23 -9.69 10.36 20.26
N LYS A 24 -8.66 9.56 19.96
CA LYS A 24 -8.00 9.59 18.65
C LYS A 24 -8.99 9.24 17.54
N PHE A 25 -9.78 8.19 17.74
CA PHE A 25 -10.86 7.83 16.82
C PHE A 25 -11.87 8.97 16.65
N PHE A 26 -12.33 9.58 17.74
CA PHE A 26 -13.27 10.68 17.70
C PHE A 26 -12.76 11.88 16.88
N TYR A 27 -11.57 12.40 17.20
CA TYR A 27 -11.03 13.55 16.48
C TYR A 27 -10.72 13.24 15.02
N SER A 28 -10.10 12.08 14.74
CA SER A 28 -9.73 11.73 13.37
C SER A 28 -10.94 11.34 12.53
N HIS A 29 -11.81 10.46 13.00
CA HIS A 29 -12.83 9.86 12.15
C HIS A 29 -14.18 10.55 12.30
N VAL A 30 -14.59 10.93 13.51
CA VAL A 30 -15.88 11.63 13.72
C VAL A 30 -15.80 13.10 13.36
N LEU A 31 -14.78 13.83 13.85
CA LEU A 31 -14.59 15.26 13.50
C LEU A 31 -13.80 15.47 12.20
N GLY A 32 -13.22 14.42 11.61
CA GLY A 32 -12.49 14.51 10.35
C GLY A 32 -11.14 15.23 10.42
N TRP A 33 -10.56 15.42 11.61
CA TRP A 33 -9.31 16.18 11.74
C TRP A 33 -8.13 15.42 11.11
N ARG A 34 -7.39 16.09 10.24
CA ARG A 34 -6.22 15.56 9.51
C ARG A 34 -5.10 16.59 9.52
N SER A 35 -3.86 16.11 9.41
CA SER A 35 -2.75 17.00 9.09
C SER A 35 -3.01 17.65 7.73
N GLN A 36 -2.69 18.93 7.60
CA GLN A 36 -2.73 19.63 6.31
C GLN A 36 -1.45 19.41 5.49
N THR A 37 -0.39 18.89 6.13
CA THR A 37 0.86 18.55 5.46
C THR A 37 0.86 17.09 5.00
N PRO A 38 1.42 16.79 3.82
CA PRO A 38 1.64 15.42 3.37
C PRO A 38 2.51 14.64 4.37
N ASN A 39 2.20 13.36 4.57
CA ASN A 39 3.00 12.48 5.41
C ASN A 39 3.88 11.60 4.53
N ILE A 40 5.21 11.74 4.66
CA ILE A 40 6.17 11.00 3.85
C ILE A 40 5.96 9.49 3.87
N HIS A 41 5.61 8.90 5.01
CA HIS A 41 5.38 7.45 5.09
C HIS A 41 4.14 7.01 4.32
N LEU A 42 3.07 7.82 4.33
CA LEU A 42 1.82 7.51 3.63
C LEU A 42 1.94 7.71 2.13
N GLU A 43 2.55 8.81 1.69
CA GLU A 43 2.72 9.10 0.26
C GLU A 43 3.75 8.17 -0.38
N PHE A 44 4.88 7.89 0.29
CA PHE A 44 5.84 6.89 -0.18
C PHE A 44 5.20 5.50 -0.27
N GLY A 45 4.44 5.10 0.76
CA GLY A 45 3.72 3.83 0.75
C GLY A 45 2.75 3.77 -0.42
N SER A 46 1.95 4.81 -0.65
CA SER A 46 0.98 4.86 -1.74
C SER A 46 1.65 4.76 -3.11
N ALA A 47 2.73 5.50 -3.35
CA ALA A 47 3.52 5.41 -4.57
C ALA A 47 4.15 4.01 -4.74
N TRP A 48 4.56 3.38 -3.64
CA TRP A 48 5.07 2.01 -3.64
C TRP A 48 4.01 0.98 -4.05
N HIS A 49 2.78 1.10 -3.56
CA HIS A 49 1.67 0.24 -3.97
C HIS A 49 1.42 0.31 -5.48
N GLU A 50 1.41 1.52 -6.06
CA GLU A 50 1.22 1.70 -7.51
C GLU A 50 2.32 1.01 -8.33
N ALA A 51 3.57 1.09 -7.90
CA ALA A 51 4.69 0.40 -8.54
C ALA A 51 4.60 -1.13 -8.40
N MET A 52 4.26 -1.62 -7.21
CA MET A 52 4.14 -3.05 -6.94
C MET A 52 2.98 -3.70 -7.70
N GLU A 53 1.85 -3.00 -7.82
CA GLU A 53 0.73 -3.43 -8.65
C GLU A 53 1.18 -3.62 -10.10
N HIS A 54 1.91 -2.65 -10.65
CA HIS A 54 2.45 -2.77 -12.00
C HIS A 54 3.35 -4.01 -12.16
N LEU A 55 4.31 -4.22 -11.25
CA LEU A 55 5.18 -5.40 -11.31
C LEU A 55 4.40 -6.73 -11.26
N LEU A 56 3.35 -6.80 -10.45
CA LEU A 56 2.51 -8.00 -10.35
C LEU A 56 1.69 -8.30 -11.62
N LEU A 57 1.44 -7.29 -12.45
CA LEU A 57 0.64 -7.38 -13.66
C LEU A 57 1.48 -7.48 -14.93
N SER A 58 2.63 -6.81 -14.98
CA SER A 58 3.44 -6.65 -16.18
C SER A 58 4.64 -7.60 -16.26
N GLY A 59 5.24 -7.96 -15.12
CA GLY A 59 6.48 -8.72 -15.11
C GLY A 59 7.55 -8.10 -14.22
N TYR A 60 8.66 -8.84 -14.04
CA TYR A 60 9.83 -8.43 -13.27
C TYR A 60 11.07 -8.23 -14.15
N ASP A 61 10.89 -8.04 -15.45
CA ASP A 61 12.00 -7.68 -16.35
C ASP A 61 12.43 -6.21 -16.14
N ASN A 62 13.55 -5.83 -16.76
CA ASN A 62 14.11 -4.50 -16.60
C ASN A 62 13.14 -3.40 -17.04
N ASP A 63 12.38 -3.65 -18.12
CA ASP A 63 11.43 -2.66 -18.66
C ASP A 63 10.28 -2.45 -17.66
N SER A 64 9.72 -3.54 -17.11
CA SER A 64 8.68 -3.49 -16.07
C SER A 64 9.16 -2.78 -14.80
N VAL A 65 10.44 -2.95 -14.41
CA VAL A 65 11.02 -2.25 -13.26
C VAL A 65 11.16 -0.74 -13.52
N ILE A 66 11.55 -0.35 -14.73
CA ILE A 66 11.63 1.07 -15.12
C ILE A 66 10.22 1.68 -15.13
N GLU A 67 9.25 1.00 -15.74
CA GLU A 67 7.86 1.46 -15.78
C GLU A 67 7.23 1.57 -14.39
N ALA A 68 7.48 0.59 -13.51
CA ALA A 68 7.07 0.63 -12.11
C ALA A 68 7.69 1.83 -11.36
N TYR A 69 8.97 2.11 -11.60
CA TYR A 69 9.63 3.26 -11.01
C TYR A 69 9.07 4.60 -11.51
N ASP A 70 8.72 4.69 -12.80
CA ASP A 70 8.09 5.89 -13.36
C ASP A 70 6.72 6.15 -12.73
N LEU A 71 5.94 5.09 -12.46
CA LEU A 71 4.68 5.18 -11.72
C LEU A 71 4.90 5.66 -10.29
N PHE A 72 5.86 5.05 -9.58
CA PHE A 72 6.26 5.47 -8.25
C PHE A 72 6.61 6.96 -8.23
N LEU A 73 7.52 7.38 -9.11
CA LEU A 73 8.07 8.73 -9.14
C LEU A 73 6.95 9.73 -9.44
N ARG A 74 6.09 9.45 -10.42
CA ARG A 74 4.94 10.30 -10.76
C ARG A 74 4.03 10.53 -9.56
N ARG A 75 3.71 9.48 -8.81
CA ARG A 75 2.85 9.59 -7.62
C ARG A 75 3.55 10.33 -6.49
N TYR A 76 4.81 9.99 -6.19
CA TYR A 76 5.62 10.63 -5.15
C TYR A 76 5.76 12.14 -5.37
N ARG A 77 6.00 12.56 -6.61
CA ARG A 77 6.17 13.97 -6.99
C ARG A 77 4.91 14.83 -6.90
N GLN A 78 3.73 14.22 -6.74
CA GLN A 78 2.51 14.98 -6.42
C GLN A 78 2.57 15.57 -5.01
N ALA A 79 3.34 14.97 -4.10
CA ALA A 79 3.43 15.40 -2.70
C ALA A 79 4.76 16.06 -2.35
N PHE A 80 5.88 15.66 -2.99
CA PHE A 80 7.22 16.09 -2.61
C PHE A 80 8.08 16.49 -3.81
N SER A 81 8.67 17.68 -3.75
CA SER A 81 9.56 18.18 -4.79
C SER A 81 10.97 17.60 -4.66
N PRO A 82 11.78 17.57 -5.74
CA PRO A 82 13.14 17.01 -5.70
C PRO A 82 14.05 17.58 -4.62
N GLU A 83 13.86 18.86 -4.25
CA GLU A 83 14.66 19.55 -3.24
C GLU A 83 14.46 18.97 -1.83
N THR A 84 13.36 18.26 -1.61
CA THR A 84 13.02 17.66 -0.32
C THR A 84 13.56 16.25 -0.13
N ASP A 85 14.08 15.59 -1.18
CA ASP A 85 14.50 14.18 -1.12
C ASP A 85 15.56 13.93 -0.05
N GLY A 86 16.57 14.81 0.04
CA GLY A 86 17.63 14.70 1.04
C GLY A 86 17.13 14.75 2.49
N MET A 87 15.90 15.20 2.73
CA MET A 87 15.29 15.28 4.07
C MET A 87 14.63 13.96 4.49
N PHE A 88 14.35 13.04 3.56
CA PHE A 88 13.52 11.85 3.78
C PHE A 88 14.29 10.56 4.03
N GLN A 89 15.60 10.66 4.29
CA GLN A 89 16.47 9.54 4.65
C GLN A 89 16.34 8.37 3.66
N ASN A 90 15.68 7.27 4.07
CA ASN A 90 15.52 6.07 3.28
C ASN A 90 14.30 6.07 2.34
N LYS A 91 13.44 7.10 2.43
CA LYS A 91 12.20 7.23 1.63
C LYS A 91 12.38 8.19 0.46
N THR A 92 13.44 7.96 -0.29
CA THR A 92 13.80 8.71 -1.50
C THR A 92 13.47 7.91 -2.76
N PRO A 93 13.31 8.59 -3.91
CA PRO A 93 13.15 7.90 -5.19
C PRO A 93 14.30 6.95 -5.52
N ASP A 94 15.55 7.34 -5.26
CA ASP A 94 16.72 6.49 -5.51
C ASP A 94 16.63 5.17 -4.76
N ASN A 95 16.25 5.21 -3.48
CA ASN A 95 16.03 4.00 -2.70
C ASN A 95 14.84 3.19 -3.21
N ALA A 96 13.77 3.84 -3.66
CA ALA A 96 12.63 3.13 -4.24
C ALA A 96 13.06 2.35 -5.49
N PHE A 97 13.82 2.98 -6.39
CA PHE A 97 14.37 2.30 -7.57
C PHE A 97 15.23 1.10 -7.18
N MET A 98 16.18 1.29 -6.24
CA MET A 98 17.02 0.19 -5.76
C MET A 98 16.20 -0.97 -5.18
N ILE A 99 15.16 -0.68 -4.39
CA ILE A 99 14.33 -1.72 -3.78
C ILE A 99 13.47 -2.42 -4.85
N LEU A 100 12.95 -1.71 -5.86
CA LEU A 100 12.22 -2.31 -6.98
C LEU A 100 13.11 -3.27 -7.78
N SER A 101 14.32 -2.84 -8.15
CA SER A 101 15.29 -3.70 -8.83
C SER A 101 15.64 -4.92 -7.98
N ARG A 102 15.91 -4.72 -6.69
CA ARG A 102 16.17 -5.84 -5.77
C ARG A 102 14.98 -6.77 -5.68
N TYR A 103 13.76 -6.27 -5.58
CA TYR A 103 12.57 -7.09 -5.51
C TYR A 103 12.44 -7.99 -6.74
N ALA A 104 12.64 -7.44 -7.94
CA ALA A 104 12.60 -8.18 -9.18
C ALA A 104 13.68 -9.27 -9.29
N THR A 105 14.87 -9.06 -8.72
CA THR A 105 16.00 -9.98 -8.86
C THR A 105 16.29 -10.84 -7.61
N HIS A 106 15.61 -10.61 -6.49
CA HIS A 106 15.93 -11.31 -5.25
C HIS A 106 15.48 -12.78 -5.35
N PRO A 107 16.28 -13.77 -4.91
CA PRO A 107 15.92 -15.19 -5.02
C PRO A 107 14.58 -15.57 -4.39
N GLU A 108 14.14 -14.85 -3.35
CA GLU A 108 12.85 -15.07 -2.69
C GLU A 108 11.64 -14.63 -3.53
N TYR A 109 11.81 -13.62 -4.39
CA TYR A 109 10.70 -12.96 -5.07
C TYR A 109 10.76 -13.12 -6.59
N GLN A 110 11.93 -13.30 -7.20
CA GLN A 110 12.11 -13.34 -8.66
C GLN A 110 11.23 -14.39 -9.36
N SER A 111 10.90 -15.50 -8.69
CA SER A 111 10.04 -16.56 -9.23
C SER A 111 8.55 -16.40 -8.86
N ASP A 112 8.16 -15.30 -8.21
CA ASP A 112 6.79 -15.12 -7.74
C ASP A 112 5.76 -15.21 -8.86
N LEU A 113 6.06 -14.64 -10.03
CA LEU A 113 5.16 -14.68 -11.18
C LEU A 113 5.13 -16.06 -11.85
N ASP A 114 6.13 -16.91 -11.60
CA ASP A 114 6.14 -18.31 -12.02
C ASP A 114 5.35 -19.17 -11.05
N ASP A 115 5.54 -18.99 -9.74
CA ASP A 115 4.93 -19.77 -8.68
C ASP A 115 3.47 -19.39 -8.41
N TYR A 116 3.10 -18.13 -8.67
CA TYR A 116 1.79 -17.58 -8.35
C TYR A 116 1.11 -16.94 -9.57
N LYS A 117 -0.20 -17.09 -9.62
CA LYS A 117 -1.08 -16.33 -10.52
C LYS A 117 -1.67 -15.16 -9.73
N THR A 118 -1.46 -13.95 -10.23
CA THR A 118 -2.15 -12.76 -9.71
C THR A 118 -3.64 -12.85 -10.03
N LEU A 119 -4.49 -12.94 -9.01
CA LEU A 119 -5.94 -12.98 -9.20
C LEU A 119 -6.54 -11.58 -9.15
N TYR A 120 -6.10 -10.79 -8.18
CA TYR A 120 -6.62 -9.45 -7.91
C TYR A 120 -5.52 -8.55 -7.34
N THR A 121 -5.53 -7.28 -7.71
CA THR A 121 -4.70 -6.19 -7.13
C THR A 121 -5.60 -5.06 -6.64
N GLU A 122 -5.20 -4.40 -5.56
CA GLU A 122 -5.82 -3.19 -5.01
C GLU A 122 -7.35 -3.27 -4.81
N ILE A 123 -7.84 -4.46 -4.46
CA ILE A 123 -9.28 -4.69 -4.29
C ILE A 123 -9.80 -4.17 -2.96
N ALA A 124 -11.01 -3.62 -3.01
CA ALA A 124 -11.76 -3.21 -1.84
C ALA A 124 -13.06 -4.00 -1.74
N GLY A 125 -13.52 -4.24 -0.51
CA GLY A 125 -14.72 -5.00 -0.26
C GLY A 125 -15.26 -4.81 1.14
N SER A 126 -16.27 -5.61 1.47
CA SER A 126 -16.86 -5.64 2.79
C SER A 126 -17.28 -7.05 3.19
N VAL A 127 -17.20 -7.34 4.48
CA VAL A 127 -17.62 -8.61 5.07
C VAL A 127 -18.57 -8.34 6.23
N ALA A 128 -19.70 -9.04 6.26
CA ALA A 128 -20.59 -9.04 7.42
C ALA A 128 -19.95 -9.87 8.54
N VAL A 129 -19.82 -9.29 9.72
CA VAL A 129 -19.39 -10.00 10.94
C VAL A 129 -20.60 -10.62 11.62
N ASP A 130 -21.73 -9.92 11.61
CA ASP A 130 -23.05 -10.39 12.00
C ASP A 130 -24.14 -9.56 11.29
N GLU A 131 -25.40 -9.77 11.66
CA GLU A 131 -26.58 -9.10 11.10
C GLU A 131 -26.54 -7.56 11.19
N LYS A 132 -25.71 -6.99 12.09
CA LYS A 132 -25.68 -5.54 12.38
C LYS A 132 -24.34 -4.90 12.04
N ARG A 133 -23.28 -5.67 11.83
CA ARG A 133 -21.91 -5.17 11.70
C ARG A 133 -21.28 -5.61 10.39
N THR A 134 -20.82 -4.62 9.62
CA THR A 134 -20.06 -4.82 8.39
C THR A 134 -18.68 -4.18 8.53
N LEU A 135 -17.64 -4.94 8.17
CA LEU A 135 -16.27 -4.45 8.08
C LEU A 135 -15.90 -4.22 6.62
N PHE A 136 -15.27 -3.09 6.36
CA PHE A 136 -14.74 -2.72 5.06
C PHE A 136 -13.24 -2.92 5.04
N PHE A 137 -12.72 -3.35 3.88
CA PHE A 137 -11.30 -3.62 3.71
C PHE A 137 -10.82 -3.17 2.34
N ARG A 138 -9.50 -3.00 2.25
CA ARG A 138 -8.72 -2.95 1.01
C ARG A 138 -7.55 -3.93 1.21
N GLN A 139 -7.25 -4.70 0.18
CA GLN A 139 -6.13 -5.65 0.16
C GLN A 139 -5.23 -5.32 -1.03
N ASP A 140 -3.92 -5.42 -0.83
CA ASP A 140 -2.96 -5.04 -1.87
C ASP A 140 -2.98 -6.05 -3.02
N SER A 141 -2.92 -7.36 -2.72
CA SER A 141 -3.09 -8.40 -3.74
C SER A 141 -3.58 -9.74 -3.20
N ILE A 142 -4.28 -10.47 -4.05
CA ILE A 142 -4.65 -11.88 -3.87
C ILE A 142 -3.98 -12.71 -4.96
N LEU A 143 -3.24 -13.73 -4.53
CA LEU A 143 -2.51 -14.62 -5.42
C LEU A 143 -2.95 -16.07 -5.21
N GLU A 144 -2.92 -16.85 -6.27
CA GLU A 144 -3.12 -18.30 -6.26
C GLU A 144 -1.81 -19.02 -6.56
N ASN A 145 -1.41 -19.95 -5.69
CA ASN A 145 -0.24 -20.78 -5.95
C ASN A 145 -0.55 -21.78 -7.07
N LYS A 146 0.23 -21.75 -8.16
CA LYS A 146 -0.04 -22.57 -9.35
C LYS A 146 0.15 -24.07 -9.12
N LYS A 147 0.91 -24.48 -8.09
CA LYS A 147 1.20 -25.89 -7.80
C LYS A 147 0.09 -26.58 -7.02
N ASN A 148 -0.57 -25.88 -6.09
CA ASN A 148 -1.56 -26.48 -5.19
C ASN A 148 -2.90 -25.72 -5.10
N GLY A 149 -3.06 -24.62 -5.84
CA GLY A 149 -4.29 -23.82 -5.85
C GLY A 149 -4.55 -23.02 -4.56
N HIS A 150 -3.59 -22.96 -3.63
CA HIS A 150 -3.77 -22.21 -2.39
C HIS A 150 -3.84 -20.71 -2.63
N ILE A 151 -4.84 -20.07 -2.03
CA ILE A 151 -5.03 -18.62 -2.09
C ILE A 151 -4.26 -17.95 -0.95
N ARG A 152 -3.48 -16.91 -1.27
CA ARG A 152 -2.78 -16.06 -0.30
C ARG A 152 -3.11 -14.59 -0.51
N SER A 153 -3.26 -13.87 0.60
CA SER A 153 -3.19 -12.40 0.62
C SER A 153 -1.73 -11.98 0.69
N ARG A 154 -1.31 -11.02 -0.14
CA ARG A 154 0.03 -10.44 -0.08
C ARG A 154 -0.10 -8.95 0.20
N GLU A 155 0.67 -8.49 1.18
CA GLU A 155 0.66 -7.11 1.66
C GLU A 155 2.05 -6.49 1.45
N HIS A 156 2.11 -5.33 0.82
CA HIS A 156 3.34 -4.57 0.62
C HIS A 156 3.50 -3.58 1.77
N LYS A 157 4.61 -3.68 2.51
CA LYS A 157 4.89 -2.82 3.67
C LYS A 157 6.24 -2.14 3.49
N THR A 158 6.23 -0.82 3.60
CA THR A 158 7.44 0.03 3.51
C THR A 158 7.91 0.49 4.90
N GLY A 159 7.71 -0.34 5.93
CA GLY A 159 8.08 -0.02 7.31
C GLY A 159 9.60 0.07 7.51
N SER A 160 10.03 0.84 8.51
CA SER A 160 11.45 1.11 8.79
C SER A 160 12.18 0.01 9.58
N GLY A 161 11.53 -1.13 9.85
CA GLY A 161 12.06 -2.18 10.75
C GLY A 161 12.89 -3.29 10.11
N LEU A 162 13.46 -3.08 8.92
CA LEU A 162 14.20 -4.12 8.17
C LEU A 162 15.62 -3.68 7.76
N TYR A 163 16.23 -2.80 8.54
CA TYR A 163 17.65 -2.44 8.40
C TYR A 163 18.35 -2.60 9.74
#